data_AF-A0A7V8W564-F1
#
_entry.id   AF-A0A7V8W564-F1
#
_cell.length_a   1.000
_cell.length_b   1.000
_cell.length_c   1.000
_cell.angle_alpha   90.00
_cell.angle_beta   90.00
_cell.angle_gamma   90.00
#
_symmetry.space_group_name_H-M   'P 1'
#
loop_
_entity.id
_entity.type
_entity.pdbx_description
1 polymer ?
#
loop_
_entity_poly.entity_id
_entity_poly.type
_entity_poly.pdbx_seq_one_letter_code
_entity_poly.pdbx_strand_id
1 'polypeptide(L)'
;MHWTDLTQNFFDQALAPQNLLLLWLLFPVLKLAHELGHGVVTKAFGGEVHELGMMLMVFTPVPYVEASAAWSFRDKWKRILVGAAGMMVELFLASIALFIWLHTEPGRAHLLAYNTILIAGASTVLFNANPLLRFDGYYMLMDFLEIPNLKQRASRYFEYLSERYVLAQHEAQLPIATIGERAWFVLYGVASAAYRVLVVVGILLFLGDRFPLVALLFAGLTAVTMLGLPLGKGVIFLFSNPRLRLVRVRAVATVALLLMVVIGIVGFVPMPFHTMAEGIVWLPEDAFVRAGVDGFIERVMVQPGVRVRAGDVLVTCRNPELSTRLRVLNAQLQELEARRREQAPTDRVKTEMLEEEIRYTTTARDEAQTRVNQLVIRSQRTGIFVAPTVQDLPGRFLHQGDLVAHVVDVGTLTVRAIVDQWDIDLVRHHLQEVQVRLAERVGDIISAQLQRVAPGAVKELPSAALGAEGGGQLPMDPKDAKGLTAMQRVFLVDLVMADDAHVINAGGRVHVRFAHEPLPLSEQWTRYLRQLFLTRFNV
;
A
#
# COMPACT_ATOMS: atom_id res chain seq x y z
N MET A 1 4.79 -25.69 -12.68
CA MET A 1 4.81 -26.24 -11.31
C MET A 1 5.91 -25.62 -10.44
N HIS A 2 7.06 -25.17 -10.99
CA HIS A 2 8.16 -24.51 -10.22
C HIS A 2 8.19 -22.97 -10.29
N TRP A 3 7.09 -22.32 -10.71
CA TRP A 3 7.04 -20.86 -10.86
C TRP A 3 7.16 -20.15 -9.51
N THR A 4 6.55 -20.69 -8.45
CA THR A 4 6.66 -20.18 -7.09
C THR A 4 8.10 -20.26 -6.57
N ASP A 5 8.82 -21.34 -6.82
CA ASP A 5 10.20 -21.51 -6.31
C ASP A 5 11.21 -20.59 -7.04
N LEU A 6 10.96 -20.30 -8.32
CA LEU A 6 11.75 -19.36 -9.13
C LEU A 6 11.45 -17.88 -8.83
N THR A 7 10.26 -17.56 -8.33
CA THR A 7 9.81 -16.17 -8.10
C THR A 7 9.79 -15.76 -6.62
N GLN A 8 9.61 -16.71 -5.69
CA GLN A 8 9.76 -16.46 -4.27
C GLN A 8 11.25 -16.22 -3.95
N ASN A 9 11.53 -15.15 -3.20
CA ASN A 9 12.88 -14.72 -2.83
C ASN A 9 13.82 -14.36 -4.00
N PHE A 10 13.27 -14.15 -5.21
CA PHE A 10 14.05 -13.82 -6.41
C PHE A 10 15.07 -12.69 -6.19
N PHE A 11 14.59 -11.60 -5.58
CA PHE A 11 15.39 -10.40 -5.36
C PHE A 11 16.33 -10.53 -4.16
N ASP A 12 15.89 -11.20 -3.10
CA ASP A 12 16.71 -11.40 -1.90
C ASP A 12 17.89 -12.33 -2.20
N GLN A 13 17.70 -13.31 -3.08
CA GLN A 13 18.79 -14.12 -3.62
C GLN A 13 19.65 -13.31 -4.59
N ALA A 14 19.10 -12.68 -5.63
CA ALA A 14 19.91 -11.97 -6.63
C ALA A 14 20.78 -10.83 -6.04
N LEU A 15 20.33 -10.18 -4.97
CA LEU A 15 21.02 -9.06 -4.31
C LEU A 15 21.90 -9.46 -3.11
N ALA A 16 21.97 -10.75 -2.76
CA ALA A 16 22.88 -11.21 -1.72
C ALA A 16 24.34 -10.87 -2.12
N PRO A 17 25.19 -10.33 -1.22
CA PRO A 17 26.54 -9.87 -1.58
C PRO A 17 27.42 -10.92 -2.28
N GLN A 18 27.30 -12.18 -1.86
CA GLN A 18 27.97 -13.33 -2.48
C GLN A 18 27.49 -13.61 -3.92
N ASN A 19 26.23 -13.30 -4.22
CA ASN A 19 25.63 -13.50 -5.54
C ASN A 19 26.00 -12.35 -6.49
N LEU A 20 26.19 -11.14 -5.97
CA LEU A 20 26.63 -9.99 -6.76
C LEU A 20 28.01 -10.20 -7.42
N LEU A 21 28.97 -10.76 -6.68
CA LEU A 21 30.29 -11.08 -7.24
C LEU A 21 30.19 -12.16 -8.32
N LEU A 22 29.38 -13.19 -8.07
CA LEU A 22 29.14 -14.27 -9.03
C LEU A 22 28.47 -13.74 -10.31
N LEU A 23 27.46 -12.87 -10.18
CA LEU A 23 26.80 -12.19 -11.30
C LEU A 23 27.79 -11.34 -12.09
N TRP A 24 28.64 -10.56 -11.41
CA TRP A 24 29.65 -9.71 -12.04
C TRP A 24 30.69 -10.51 -12.85
N LEU A 25 31.07 -11.71 -12.38
CA LEU A 25 31.98 -12.62 -13.10
C LEU A 25 31.29 -13.41 -14.22
N LEU A 26 30.04 -13.82 -14.01
CA LEU A 26 29.28 -14.63 -14.96
C LEU A 26 28.79 -13.81 -16.16
N PHE A 27 28.45 -12.54 -15.95
CA PHE A 27 27.91 -11.67 -16.98
C PHE A 27 28.82 -11.54 -18.22
N PRO A 28 30.14 -11.24 -18.08
CA PRO A 28 31.06 -11.19 -19.23
C PRO A 28 31.13 -12.52 -19.99
N VAL A 29 31.06 -13.66 -19.29
CA VAL A 29 31.14 -14.99 -19.92
C VAL A 29 29.90 -15.26 -20.79
N LEU A 30 28.71 -14.97 -20.27
CA LEU A 30 27.46 -15.12 -21.03
C LEU A 30 27.41 -14.15 -22.20
N LYS A 31 27.86 -12.91 -22.01
CA LYS A 31 27.95 -11.93 -23.09
C LYS A 31 29.00 -12.29 -24.14
N LEU A 32 30.07 -12.98 -23.78
CA LEU A 32 31.03 -13.47 -24.77
C LEU A 32 30.37 -14.53 -25.66
N ALA A 33 29.64 -15.47 -25.06
CA ALA A 33 28.89 -16.48 -25.82
C ALA A 33 27.84 -15.84 -26.74
N HIS A 34 27.15 -14.81 -26.26
CA HIS A 34 26.20 -14.01 -27.03
C HIS A 34 26.86 -13.37 -28.27
N GLU A 35 27.96 -12.66 -28.09
CA GLU A 35 28.69 -12.00 -29.18
C GLU A 35 29.27 -13.01 -30.19
N LEU A 36 29.76 -14.16 -29.70
CA LEU A 36 30.18 -15.26 -30.56
C LEU A 36 29.02 -15.82 -31.39
N GLY A 37 27.79 -15.81 -30.87
CA GLY A 37 26.59 -16.15 -31.63
C GLY A 37 26.43 -15.28 -32.87
N HIS A 38 26.52 -13.96 -32.71
CA HIS A 38 26.49 -13.01 -33.84
C HIS A 38 27.61 -13.30 -34.85
N GLY A 39 28.84 -13.50 -34.36
CA GLY A 39 30.01 -13.77 -35.21
C GLY A 39 29.89 -15.08 -36.01
N VAL A 40 29.44 -16.17 -35.36
CA VAL A 40 29.29 -17.48 -36.00
C VAL A 40 28.24 -17.43 -37.11
N VAL A 41 27.07 -16.84 -36.85
CA VAL A 41 26.01 -16.75 -37.87
C VAL A 41 26.42 -15.82 -39.02
N THR A 42 27.15 -14.74 -38.74
CA THR A 42 27.71 -13.86 -39.77
C THR A 42 28.68 -14.61 -40.68
N LYS A 43 29.61 -15.39 -40.12
CA LYS A 43 30.52 -16.24 -40.90
C LYS A 43 29.79 -17.34 -41.65
N ALA A 44 28.78 -17.97 -41.05
CA ALA A 44 27.99 -19.03 -41.69
C ALA A 44 27.25 -18.53 -42.95
N PHE A 45 26.89 -17.25 -43.00
CA PHE A 45 26.29 -16.63 -44.17
C PHE A 45 27.29 -15.99 -45.15
N GLY A 46 28.59 -16.19 -44.94
CA GLY A 46 29.65 -15.72 -45.82
C GLY A 46 30.11 -14.28 -45.54
N GLY A 47 29.74 -13.70 -44.39
CA GLY A 47 30.27 -12.42 -43.93
C GLY A 47 31.61 -12.59 -43.21
N GLU A 48 32.48 -11.60 -43.31
CA GLU A 48 33.77 -11.60 -42.61
C GLU A 48 33.64 -11.00 -41.21
N VAL A 49 34.36 -11.57 -40.24
CA VAL A 49 34.41 -11.10 -38.83
C VAL A 49 35.88 -11.04 -38.45
N HIS A 50 36.39 -9.83 -38.27
CA HIS A 50 37.82 -9.55 -38.10
C HIS A 50 38.22 -9.17 -36.67
N GLU A 51 37.27 -8.66 -35.89
CA GLU A 51 37.54 -8.11 -34.56
C GLU A 51 36.64 -8.75 -33.50
N LEU A 52 37.28 -9.26 -32.45
CA LEU A 52 36.67 -9.70 -31.20
C LEU A 52 37.46 -9.00 -30.08
N GLY A 53 36.77 -8.31 -29.19
CA GLY A 53 37.43 -7.54 -28.14
C GLY A 53 36.64 -7.48 -26.83
N MET A 54 37.21 -6.77 -25.88
CA MET A 54 36.62 -6.47 -24.58
C MET A 54 36.62 -4.95 -24.39
N MET A 55 35.47 -4.37 -24.08
CA MET A 55 35.34 -2.96 -23.68
C MET A 55 34.94 -2.85 -22.21
N LEU A 56 35.38 -1.80 -21.52
CA LEU A 56 34.99 -1.58 -20.12
C LEU A 56 33.81 -0.60 -20.06
N MET A 57 32.61 -1.09 -19.78
CA MET A 57 31.42 -0.28 -19.60
C MET A 57 31.11 -0.18 -18.10
N VAL A 58 31.27 1.02 -17.52
CA VAL A 58 31.03 1.28 -16.07
C VAL A 58 31.73 0.24 -15.18
N PHE A 59 33.05 0.09 -15.38
CA PHE A 59 33.89 -0.89 -14.66
C PHE A 59 33.51 -2.37 -14.86
N THR A 60 32.60 -2.70 -15.77
CA THR A 60 32.24 -4.08 -16.12
C THR A 60 32.80 -4.42 -17.50
N PRO A 61 33.57 -5.52 -17.64
CA PRO A 61 34.12 -5.92 -18.92
C PRO A 61 33.01 -6.52 -19.78
N VAL A 62 32.72 -5.88 -20.92
CA VAL A 62 31.71 -6.30 -21.88
C VAL A 62 32.42 -6.73 -23.17
N PRO A 63 32.31 -8.01 -23.55
CA PRO A 63 32.78 -8.49 -24.85
C PRO A 63 32.04 -7.81 -26.00
N TYR A 64 32.69 -7.71 -27.16
CA TYR A 64 32.04 -7.29 -28.39
C TYR A 64 32.62 -8.04 -29.60
N VAL A 65 31.78 -8.31 -30.60
CA VAL A 65 32.19 -8.79 -31.92
C VAL A 65 31.80 -7.76 -32.98
N GLU A 66 32.72 -7.49 -33.91
CA GLU A 66 32.41 -6.72 -35.10
C GLU A 66 31.63 -7.61 -36.09
N ALA A 67 30.32 -7.37 -36.19
CA ALA A 67 29.41 -8.08 -37.10
C ALA A 67 28.85 -7.15 -38.19
N SER A 68 29.54 -6.07 -38.56
CA SER A 68 28.98 -5.09 -39.51
C SER A 68 28.86 -5.65 -40.93
N ALA A 69 29.60 -6.72 -41.26
CA ALA A 69 29.43 -7.43 -42.52
C ALA A 69 27.99 -7.93 -42.74
N ALA A 70 27.22 -8.17 -41.68
CA ALA A 70 25.83 -8.59 -41.77
C ALA A 70 24.92 -7.58 -42.49
N TRP A 71 25.25 -6.28 -42.44
CA TRP A 71 24.48 -5.23 -43.13
C TRP A 71 24.54 -5.34 -44.65
N SER A 72 25.56 -6.04 -45.19
CA SER A 72 25.72 -6.26 -46.62
C SER A 72 24.83 -7.40 -47.16
N PHE A 73 24.20 -8.19 -46.28
CA PHE A 73 23.36 -9.30 -46.69
C PHE A 73 22.08 -8.80 -47.36
N ARG A 74 21.83 -9.25 -48.59
CA ARG A 74 20.64 -8.89 -49.37
C ARG A 74 19.34 -9.39 -48.74
N ASP A 75 19.37 -10.59 -48.18
CA ASP A 75 18.20 -11.21 -47.54
C ASP A 75 18.02 -10.67 -46.12
N LYS A 76 16.87 -10.05 -45.85
CA LYS A 76 16.54 -9.48 -44.54
C LYS A 76 16.42 -10.53 -43.45
N TRP A 77 16.01 -11.75 -43.78
CA TRP A 77 15.91 -12.82 -42.78
C TRP A 77 17.28 -13.27 -42.29
N LYS A 78 18.31 -13.18 -43.14
CA LYS A 78 19.69 -13.41 -42.71
C LYS A 78 20.17 -12.33 -41.75
N ARG A 79 19.86 -11.06 -42.01
CA ARG A 79 20.18 -9.95 -41.09
C ARG A 79 19.47 -10.10 -39.75
N ILE A 80 18.16 -10.39 -39.77
CA ILE A 80 17.35 -10.66 -38.58
C ILE A 80 17.92 -11.85 -37.80
N LEU A 81 18.31 -12.95 -38.48
CA LEU A 81 18.87 -14.11 -37.81
C LEU A 81 20.24 -13.80 -37.18
N VAL A 82 21.09 -13.01 -37.82
CA VAL A 82 22.32 -12.51 -37.19
C VAL A 82 21.97 -11.73 -35.93
N GLY A 83 21.01 -10.79 -35.98
CA GLY A 83 20.55 -10.05 -34.81
C GLY A 83 19.92 -10.93 -33.71
N ALA A 84 19.28 -12.03 -34.07
CA ALA A 84 18.72 -12.98 -33.11
C ALA A 84 19.76 -13.94 -32.52
N ALA A 85 20.90 -14.14 -33.18
CA ALA A 85 21.86 -15.20 -32.87
C ALA A 85 22.38 -15.14 -31.44
N GLY A 86 22.76 -13.95 -30.96
CA GLY A 86 23.23 -13.79 -29.58
C GLY A 86 22.16 -14.16 -28.55
N MET A 87 20.91 -13.76 -28.78
CA MET A 87 19.79 -14.11 -27.89
C MET A 87 19.45 -15.61 -27.95
N MET A 88 19.57 -16.24 -29.12
CA MET A 88 19.39 -17.69 -29.26
C MET A 88 20.43 -18.46 -28.44
N VAL A 89 21.70 -18.01 -28.45
CA VAL A 89 22.76 -18.60 -27.62
C VAL A 89 22.46 -18.40 -26.13
N GLU A 90 22.06 -17.19 -25.73
CA GLU A 90 21.68 -16.92 -24.33
C GLU A 90 20.52 -17.81 -23.86
N LEU A 91 19.45 -17.92 -24.65
CA LEU A 91 18.31 -18.78 -24.34
C LEU A 91 18.68 -20.26 -24.29
N PHE A 92 19.57 -20.70 -25.18
CA PHE A 92 20.09 -22.06 -25.15
C PHE A 92 20.86 -22.33 -23.85
N LEU A 93 21.76 -21.43 -23.44
CA LEU A 93 22.48 -21.54 -22.17
C LEU A 93 21.53 -21.47 -20.96
N ALA A 94 20.52 -20.61 -21.00
CA ALA A 94 19.49 -20.53 -19.97
C ALA A 94 18.68 -21.83 -19.87
N SER A 95 18.40 -22.51 -20.99
CA SER A 95 17.71 -23.80 -20.98
C SER A 95 18.56 -24.90 -20.33
N ILE A 96 19.86 -24.96 -20.62
CA ILE A 96 20.79 -25.88 -19.97
C ILE A 96 20.86 -25.58 -18.47
N ALA A 97 20.99 -24.30 -18.10
CA ALA A 97 21.01 -23.88 -16.71
C ALA A 97 19.71 -24.24 -15.98
N LEU A 98 18.55 -24.11 -16.63
CA LEU A 98 17.27 -24.55 -16.07
C LEU A 98 17.27 -26.05 -15.77
N PHE A 99 17.78 -26.89 -16.68
CA PHE A 99 17.91 -28.33 -16.41
C PHE A 99 18.83 -28.61 -15.22
N ILE A 100 19.98 -27.92 -15.11
CA ILE A 100 20.90 -28.07 -13.98
C ILE A 100 20.23 -27.64 -12.68
N TRP A 101 19.54 -26.49 -12.68
CA TRP A 101 18.87 -25.94 -11.51
C TRP A 101 17.81 -26.91 -10.95
N LEU A 102 17.00 -27.52 -11.84
CA LEU A 102 15.96 -28.48 -11.46
C LEU A 102 16.52 -29.78 -10.85
N HIS A 103 17.77 -30.14 -11.12
CA HIS A 103 18.39 -31.40 -10.69
C HIS A 103 19.50 -31.20 -9.64
N THR A 104 19.65 -30.00 -9.09
CA THR A 104 20.69 -29.71 -8.09
C THR A 104 20.08 -29.22 -6.79
N GLU A 105 20.61 -29.71 -5.67
CA GLU A 105 20.28 -29.21 -4.33
C GLU A 105 20.89 -27.83 -4.07
N PRO A 106 20.36 -27.05 -3.09
CA PRO A 106 20.89 -25.73 -2.75
C PRO A 106 22.40 -25.74 -2.49
N GLY A 107 23.15 -25.08 -3.40
CA GLY A 107 24.61 -25.07 -3.40
C GLY A 107 25.16 -24.19 -4.53
N ARG A 108 26.49 -24.21 -4.74
CA ARG A 108 27.15 -23.34 -5.74
C ARG A 108 26.68 -23.58 -7.17
N ALA A 109 26.48 -24.84 -7.55
CA ALA A 109 26.01 -25.21 -8.89
C ALA A 109 24.57 -24.75 -9.13
N HIS A 110 23.69 -24.95 -8.14
CA HIS A 110 22.31 -24.49 -8.16
C HIS A 110 22.24 -22.95 -8.28
N LEU A 111 23.07 -22.24 -7.51
CA LEU A 111 23.14 -20.77 -7.56
C LEU A 111 23.65 -20.25 -8.91
N LEU A 112 24.70 -20.88 -9.47
CA LEU A 112 25.24 -20.50 -10.77
C LEU A 112 24.19 -20.69 -11.87
N ALA A 113 23.51 -21.84 -11.86
CA ALA A 113 22.43 -22.15 -12.78
C ALA A 113 21.27 -21.14 -12.66
N TYR A 114 20.85 -20.81 -11.44
CA TYR A 114 19.85 -19.78 -11.19
C TYR A 114 20.25 -18.42 -11.80
N ASN A 115 21.47 -17.94 -11.52
CA ASN A 115 21.96 -16.68 -12.05
C ASN A 115 22.08 -16.69 -13.59
N THR A 116 22.46 -17.82 -14.20
CA THR A 116 22.46 -17.97 -15.67
C THR A 116 21.05 -17.87 -16.24
N ILE A 117 20.04 -18.49 -15.62
CA ILE A 117 18.63 -18.38 -16.04
C ILE A 117 18.17 -16.91 -15.99
N LEU A 118 18.58 -16.17 -14.94
CA LEU A 118 18.23 -14.76 -14.81
C LEU A 118 18.87 -13.90 -15.90
N ILE A 119 20.18 -14.01 -16.08
CA ILE A 119 20.93 -13.16 -17.02
C ILE A 119 20.61 -13.54 -18.48
N ALA A 120 20.70 -14.82 -18.84
CA ALA A 120 20.60 -15.28 -20.23
C ALA A 120 19.15 -15.65 -20.63
N GLY A 121 18.25 -15.81 -19.67
CA GLY A 121 16.83 -16.09 -19.93
C GLY A 121 15.98 -14.83 -19.73
N ALA A 122 15.69 -14.51 -18.48
CA ALA A 122 14.74 -13.45 -18.14
C ALA A 122 15.17 -12.08 -18.69
N SER A 123 16.44 -11.69 -18.50
CA SER A 123 16.93 -10.39 -18.99
C SER A 123 16.96 -10.31 -20.52
N THR A 124 17.38 -11.39 -21.19
CA THR A 124 17.38 -11.48 -22.66
C THR A 124 15.98 -11.30 -23.24
N VAL A 125 14.97 -11.97 -22.69
CA VAL A 125 13.59 -11.87 -23.19
C VAL A 125 12.94 -10.53 -22.87
N LEU A 126 13.07 -10.05 -21.63
CA LEU A 126 12.38 -8.83 -21.18
C LEU A 126 13.03 -7.54 -21.70
N PHE A 127 14.36 -7.51 -21.79
CA PHE A 127 15.10 -6.31 -22.15
C PHE A 127 15.76 -6.41 -23.53
N ASN A 128 16.51 -7.47 -23.83
CA ASN A 128 17.29 -7.54 -25.07
C ASN A 128 16.40 -7.75 -26.33
N ALA A 129 15.43 -8.66 -26.23
CA ALA A 129 14.47 -8.93 -27.30
C ALA A 129 13.43 -7.80 -27.47
N ASN A 130 13.36 -6.84 -26.55
CA ASN A 130 12.42 -5.74 -26.63
C ASN A 130 12.84 -4.74 -27.72
N PRO A 131 12.03 -4.54 -28.77
CA PRO A 131 12.41 -3.68 -29.89
C PRO A 131 12.38 -2.18 -29.59
N LEU A 132 11.84 -1.78 -28.44
CA LEU A 132 11.63 -0.37 -28.07
C LEU A 132 12.86 0.29 -27.46
N LEU A 133 13.85 -0.48 -27.02
CA LEU A 133 15.15 -0.01 -26.56
C LEU A 133 16.24 -0.45 -27.53
N ARG A 134 17.37 0.27 -27.57
CA ARG A 134 18.45 0.06 -28.56
C ARG A 134 19.31 -1.15 -28.18
N PHE A 135 18.68 -2.32 -28.22
CA PHE A 135 19.23 -3.66 -28.02
C PHE A 135 19.00 -4.49 -29.28
N ASP A 136 19.24 -5.80 -29.26
CA ASP A 136 19.17 -6.64 -30.46
C ASP A 136 17.77 -6.69 -31.07
N GLY A 137 16.74 -6.70 -30.23
CA GLY A 137 15.35 -6.62 -30.69
C GLY A 137 15.06 -5.37 -31.52
N TYR A 138 15.72 -4.24 -31.24
CA TYR A 138 15.58 -3.02 -32.04
C TYR A 138 16.20 -3.18 -33.42
N TYR A 139 17.38 -3.80 -33.52
CA TYR A 139 18.03 -4.04 -34.80
C TYR A 139 17.25 -5.07 -35.62
N MET A 140 16.68 -6.10 -35.00
CA MET A 140 15.75 -7.02 -35.65
C MET A 140 14.51 -6.30 -36.19
N LEU A 141 13.89 -5.40 -35.41
CA LEU A 141 12.75 -4.61 -35.88
C LEU A 141 13.16 -3.68 -37.04
N MET A 142 14.31 -3.04 -36.93
CA MET A 142 14.87 -2.17 -37.97
C MET A 142 15.08 -2.94 -39.29
N ASP A 143 15.64 -4.15 -39.23
CA ASP A 143 15.81 -5.02 -40.40
C ASP A 143 14.50 -5.59 -40.94
N PHE A 144 13.54 -5.88 -40.07
CA PHE A 144 12.21 -6.35 -40.45
C PHE A 144 11.42 -5.28 -41.20
N LEU A 145 11.45 -4.04 -40.70
CA LEU A 145 10.79 -2.89 -41.32
C LEU A 145 11.59 -2.33 -42.50
N GLU A 146 12.87 -2.70 -42.64
CA GLU A 146 13.80 -2.18 -43.65
C GLU A 146 13.96 -0.65 -43.57
N ILE A 147 13.84 -0.11 -42.35
CA ILE A 147 13.96 1.33 -42.05
C ILE A 147 15.27 1.55 -41.29
N PRO A 148 16.38 1.93 -41.95
CA PRO A 148 17.64 2.16 -41.26
C PRO A 148 17.52 3.32 -40.28
N ASN A 149 18.20 3.21 -39.12
CA ASN A 149 18.22 4.25 -38.10
C ASN A 149 16.82 4.69 -37.62
N LEU A 150 15.87 3.74 -37.50
CA LEU A 150 14.47 3.97 -37.10
C LEU A 150 14.32 4.96 -35.93
N LYS A 151 15.07 4.76 -34.82
CA LYS A 151 15.01 5.65 -33.66
C LYS A 151 15.40 7.09 -33.99
N GLN A 152 16.49 7.29 -34.71
CA GLN A 152 16.97 8.63 -35.07
C GLN A 152 16.03 9.31 -36.06
N ARG A 153 15.52 8.56 -37.06
CA ARG A 153 14.54 9.08 -38.04
C ARG A 153 13.21 9.43 -37.36
N ALA A 154 12.75 8.60 -36.42
CA ALA A 154 11.57 8.89 -35.61
C ALA A 154 11.77 10.17 -34.78
N SER A 155 12.89 10.31 -34.06
CA SER A 155 13.18 11.53 -33.30
C SER A 155 13.19 12.78 -34.18
N ARG A 156 13.85 12.74 -35.34
CA ARG A 156 13.83 13.87 -36.31
C ARG A 156 12.43 14.17 -36.84
N TYR A 157 11.59 13.17 -36.99
CA TYR A 157 10.20 13.37 -37.39
C TYR A 157 9.38 14.08 -36.30
N PHE A 158 9.57 13.74 -35.03
CA PHE A 158 8.97 14.47 -33.90
C PHE A 158 9.51 15.91 -33.79
N GLU A 159 10.80 16.12 -34.05
CA GLU A 159 11.39 17.47 -34.14
C GLU A 159 10.70 18.28 -35.25
N TYR A 160 10.55 17.70 -36.44
CA TYR A 160 9.82 18.33 -37.55
C TYR A 160 8.35 18.66 -37.20
N LEU A 161 7.61 17.72 -36.60
CA LEU A 161 6.22 17.96 -36.19
C LEU A 161 6.13 19.11 -35.16
N SER A 162 7.08 19.16 -34.22
CA SER A 162 7.15 20.24 -33.24
C SER A 162 7.47 21.59 -33.90
N GLU A 163 8.45 21.64 -34.79
CA GLU A 163 8.78 22.86 -35.55
C GLU A 163 7.60 23.34 -36.41
N ARG A 164 6.94 22.43 -37.13
CA ARG A 164 5.86 22.75 -38.06
C ARG A 164 4.58 23.20 -37.34
N TYR A 165 4.13 22.43 -36.34
CA TYR A 165 2.81 22.62 -35.72
C TYR A 165 2.86 23.40 -34.41
N VAL A 166 3.87 23.16 -33.56
CA VAL A 166 3.97 23.84 -32.25
C VAL A 166 4.67 25.20 -32.38
N LEU A 167 5.74 25.28 -33.17
CA LEU A 167 6.48 26.54 -33.39
C LEU A 167 5.99 27.32 -34.62
N ALA A 168 5.00 26.79 -35.34
CA ALA A 168 4.42 27.38 -36.56
C ALA A 168 5.46 27.74 -37.65
N GLN A 169 6.56 26.99 -37.72
CA GLN A 169 7.60 27.17 -38.73
C GLN A 169 7.18 26.49 -40.04
N HIS A 170 6.57 27.27 -40.94
CA HIS A 170 6.03 26.78 -42.21
C HIS A 170 7.11 26.36 -43.22
N GLU A 171 8.38 26.68 -42.97
CA GLU A 171 9.51 26.27 -43.81
C GLU A 171 10.27 25.04 -43.26
N ALA A 172 9.76 24.41 -42.18
CA ALA A 172 10.37 23.19 -41.66
C ALA A 172 10.44 22.12 -42.76
N GLN A 173 11.63 21.57 -42.97
CA GLN A 173 11.87 20.57 -44.02
C GLN A 173 11.40 19.20 -43.55
N LEU A 174 10.49 18.60 -44.30
CA LEU A 174 10.01 17.25 -44.03
C LEU A 174 11.16 16.24 -44.20
N PRO A 175 11.46 15.39 -43.21
CA PRO A 175 12.44 14.33 -43.36
C PRO A 175 12.07 13.40 -44.53
N ILE A 176 13.07 12.96 -45.29
CA ILE A 176 12.88 12.04 -46.42
C ILE A 176 12.30 10.72 -45.87
N ALA A 177 11.01 10.49 -46.14
CA ALA A 177 10.28 9.31 -45.69
C ALA A 177 9.02 9.05 -46.49
N THR A 178 8.72 7.78 -46.74
CA THR A 178 7.46 7.34 -47.35
C THR A 178 6.29 7.50 -46.38
N ILE A 179 5.05 7.43 -46.88
CA ILE A 179 3.85 7.56 -46.03
C ILE A 179 3.79 6.43 -44.99
N GLY A 180 4.17 5.21 -45.37
CA GLY A 180 4.22 4.07 -44.45
C GLY A 180 5.29 4.22 -43.37
N GLU A 181 6.49 4.71 -43.72
CA GLU A 181 7.55 4.95 -42.74
C GLU A 181 7.16 6.00 -41.69
N ARG A 182 6.38 7.02 -42.07
CA ARG A 182 5.90 8.05 -41.13
C ARG A 182 4.99 7.49 -40.05
N ALA A 183 4.10 6.55 -40.40
CA ALA A 183 3.25 5.87 -39.43
C ALA A 183 4.11 5.09 -38.43
N TRP A 184 5.14 4.38 -38.92
CA TRP A 184 6.10 3.68 -38.07
C TRP A 184 6.91 4.62 -37.17
N PHE A 185 7.30 5.80 -37.63
CA PHE A 185 7.99 6.78 -36.79
C PHE A 185 7.15 7.23 -35.59
N VAL A 186 5.87 7.51 -35.81
CA VAL A 186 4.96 7.92 -34.73
C VAL A 186 4.73 6.75 -33.79
N LEU A 187 4.37 5.59 -34.31
CA LEU A 187 4.09 4.40 -33.51
C LEU A 187 5.30 3.99 -32.67
N TYR A 188 6.47 3.84 -33.30
CA TYR A 188 7.71 3.48 -32.63
C TYR A 188 8.14 4.55 -31.63
N GLY A 189 8.09 5.84 -32.00
CA GLY A 189 8.54 6.92 -31.13
C GLY A 189 7.70 7.05 -29.86
N VAL A 190 6.36 6.95 -29.98
CA VAL A 190 5.45 6.94 -28.82
C VAL A 190 5.65 5.68 -27.99
N ALA A 191 5.68 4.50 -28.61
CA ALA A 191 5.86 3.23 -27.89
C ALA A 191 7.21 3.17 -27.16
N SER A 192 8.30 3.59 -27.81
CA SER A 192 9.64 3.66 -27.22
C SER A 192 9.73 4.66 -26.07
N ALA A 193 9.09 5.83 -26.21
CA ALA A 193 9.01 6.81 -25.13
C ALA A 193 8.21 6.30 -23.92
N ALA A 194 7.03 5.71 -24.17
CA ALA A 194 6.17 5.14 -23.14
C ALA A 194 6.86 3.99 -22.40
N TYR A 195 7.49 3.07 -23.13
CA TYR A 195 8.22 1.95 -22.54
C TYR A 195 9.43 2.42 -21.73
N ARG A 196 10.16 3.44 -22.20
CA ARG A 196 11.26 4.02 -21.42
C ARG A 196 10.77 4.64 -20.11
N VAL A 197 9.64 5.33 -20.11
CA VAL A 197 9.03 5.87 -18.88
C VAL A 197 8.59 4.73 -17.96
N LEU A 198 7.93 3.70 -18.51
CA LEU A 198 7.52 2.51 -17.75
C LEU A 198 8.72 1.85 -17.05
N VAL A 199 9.82 1.63 -17.77
CA VAL A 199 11.05 1.02 -17.22
C VAL A 199 11.66 1.89 -16.13
N VAL A 200 11.76 3.20 -16.36
CA VAL A 200 12.31 4.14 -15.35
C VAL A 200 11.45 4.17 -14.09
N VAL A 201 10.13 4.27 -14.23
CA VAL A 201 9.20 4.25 -13.10
C VAL A 201 9.28 2.90 -12.37
N GLY A 202 9.31 1.79 -13.10
CA GLY A 202 9.47 0.46 -12.52
C GLY A 202 10.77 0.31 -11.72
N ILE A 203 11.90 0.78 -12.26
CA ILE A 203 13.18 0.81 -11.54
C ILE A 203 13.10 1.72 -10.32
N LEU A 204 12.45 2.89 -10.41
CA LEU A 204 12.31 3.82 -9.29
C LEU A 204 11.45 3.28 -8.15
N LEU A 205 10.33 2.63 -8.46
CA LEU A 205 9.49 1.97 -7.47
C LEU A 205 10.27 0.83 -6.79
N PHE A 206 10.91 -0.02 -7.59
CA PHE A 206 11.74 -1.12 -7.09
C PHE A 206 12.87 -0.66 -6.18
N LEU A 207 13.61 0.38 -6.62
CA LEU A 207 14.76 0.90 -5.90
C LEU A 207 14.34 1.76 -4.70
N GLY A 208 13.16 2.39 -4.78
CA GLY A 208 12.63 3.30 -3.75
C GLY A 208 12.36 2.61 -2.42
N ASP A 209 11.89 1.35 -2.46
CA ASP A 209 11.58 0.56 -1.26
C ASP A 209 12.85 -0.01 -0.60
N ARG A 210 13.86 -0.38 -1.39
CA ARG A 210 15.05 -1.10 -0.91
C ARG A 210 16.28 -0.21 -0.70
N PHE A 211 16.51 0.77 -1.59
CA PHE A 211 17.71 1.61 -1.62
C PHE A 211 17.37 3.10 -1.89
N PRO A 212 16.78 3.81 -0.90
CA PRO A 212 16.38 5.23 -0.98
C PRO A 212 17.33 6.17 -1.72
N LEU A 213 18.61 6.12 -1.34
CA LEU A 213 19.61 7.08 -1.79
C LEU A 213 19.98 6.81 -3.25
N VAL A 214 20.09 5.53 -3.62
CA VAL A 214 20.36 5.13 -5.00
C VAL A 214 19.16 5.47 -5.88
N ALA A 215 17.94 5.27 -5.38
CA ALA A 215 16.70 5.68 -6.08
C ALA A 215 16.66 7.18 -6.32
N LEU A 216 17.00 8.00 -5.32
CA LEU A 216 17.04 9.45 -5.45
C LEU A 216 18.10 9.92 -6.46
N LEU A 217 19.31 9.35 -6.41
CA LEU A 217 20.37 9.66 -7.38
C LEU A 217 19.97 9.25 -8.81
N PHE A 218 19.40 8.06 -8.97
CA PHE A 218 18.89 7.58 -10.26
C PHE A 218 17.73 8.44 -10.79
N ALA A 219 16.80 8.84 -9.91
CA ALA A 219 15.71 9.76 -10.24
C ALA A 219 16.25 11.10 -10.73
N GLY A 220 17.21 11.69 -10.00
CA GLY A 220 17.85 12.95 -10.36
C GLY A 220 18.55 12.86 -11.72
N LEU A 221 19.40 11.85 -11.91
CA LEU A 221 20.11 11.62 -13.18
C LEU A 221 19.14 11.42 -14.36
N THR A 222 18.09 10.63 -14.15
CA THR A 222 17.10 10.35 -15.20
C THR A 222 16.22 11.55 -15.50
N ALA A 223 15.84 12.34 -14.49
CA ALA A 223 15.12 13.60 -14.68
C ALA A 223 15.97 14.61 -15.48
N VAL A 224 17.27 14.73 -15.17
CA VAL A 224 18.19 15.58 -15.94
C VAL A 224 18.29 15.10 -17.39
N THR A 225 18.44 13.79 -17.64
CA THR A 225 18.66 13.28 -19.00
C THR A 225 17.40 13.19 -19.85
N MET A 226 16.24 12.86 -19.26
CA MET A 226 14.96 12.73 -19.98
C MET A 226 14.16 14.02 -20.06
N LEU A 227 14.34 14.95 -19.13
CA LEU A 227 13.59 16.20 -19.07
C LEU A 227 14.51 17.41 -19.17
N GLY A 228 15.52 17.51 -18.30
CA GLY A 228 16.42 18.67 -18.24
C GLY A 228 17.17 18.97 -19.54
N LEU A 229 17.89 17.99 -20.09
CA LEU A 229 18.66 18.11 -21.33
C LEU A 229 17.79 18.45 -22.55
N PRO A 230 16.69 17.74 -22.86
CA PRO A 230 15.85 18.08 -24.01
C PRO A 230 15.17 19.44 -23.84
N LEU A 231 14.72 19.81 -22.63
CA LEU A 231 14.19 21.15 -22.37
C LEU A 231 15.26 22.23 -22.58
N GLY A 232 16.47 22.04 -22.04
CA GLY A 232 17.59 22.96 -22.24
C GLY A 232 17.96 23.11 -23.72
N LYS A 233 18.03 22.01 -24.46
CA LYS A 233 18.22 22.04 -25.92
C LYS A 233 17.08 22.75 -26.64
N GLY A 234 15.83 22.57 -26.21
CA GLY A 234 14.65 23.25 -26.74
C GLY A 234 14.68 24.77 -26.50
N VAL A 235 15.08 25.21 -25.29
CA VAL A 235 15.29 26.63 -24.96
C VAL A 235 16.40 27.23 -25.83
N ILE A 236 17.57 26.57 -25.89
CA ILE A 236 18.68 27.03 -26.74
C ILE A 236 18.25 27.09 -28.21
N PHE A 237 17.50 26.09 -28.69
CA PHE A 237 16.97 26.07 -30.05
C PHE A 237 16.05 27.26 -30.32
N LEU A 238 15.14 27.57 -29.39
CA LEU A 238 14.18 28.66 -29.51
C LEU A 238 14.85 30.04 -29.60
N PHE A 239 15.90 30.27 -28.80
CA PHE A 239 16.59 31.56 -28.74
C PHE A 239 17.75 31.72 -29.72
N SER A 240 18.48 30.64 -30.03
CA SER A 240 19.75 30.70 -30.77
C SER A 240 19.68 30.17 -32.20
N ASN A 241 18.67 29.38 -32.58
CA ASN A 241 18.65 28.77 -33.92
C ASN A 241 18.30 29.80 -35.01
N PRO A 242 19.11 29.93 -36.09
CA PRO A 242 18.79 30.79 -37.25
C PRO A 242 17.50 30.40 -37.97
N ARG A 243 17.09 29.12 -37.92
CA ARG A 243 15.88 28.60 -38.59
C ARG A 243 14.59 29.27 -38.12
N LEU A 244 14.57 29.74 -36.87
CA LEU A 244 13.41 30.42 -36.30
C LEU A 244 13.46 31.94 -36.46
N ARG A 245 14.46 32.53 -37.12
CA ARG A 245 14.66 34.00 -37.17
C ARG A 245 13.40 34.77 -37.61
N LEU A 246 12.63 34.23 -38.56
CA LEU A 246 11.42 34.85 -39.10
C LEU A 246 10.18 34.67 -38.19
N VAL A 247 10.14 33.63 -37.36
CA VAL A 247 8.98 33.27 -36.54
C VAL A 247 9.25 33.30 -35.03
N ARG A 248 10.46 33.73 -34.61
CA ARG A 248 10.96 33.59 -33.22
C ARG A 248 10.00 34.18 -32.19
N VAL A 249 9.47 35.37 -32.44
CA VAL A 249 8.53 36.03 -31.51
C VAL A 249 7.25 35.20 -31.35
N ARG A 250 6.70 34.67 -32.45
CA ARG A 250 5.50 33.82 -32.42
C ARG A 250 5.78 32.47 -31.75
N ALA A 251 6.92 31.85 -32.06
CA ALA A 251 7.35 30.59 -31.46
C ALA A 251 7.53 30.73 -29.95
N VAL A 252 8.22 31.78 -29.48
CA VAL A 252 8.39 32.09 -28.06
C VAL A 252 7.04 32.37 -27.40
N ALA A 253 6.18 33.17 -28.03
CA ALA A 253 4.85 33.47 -27.49
C ALA A 253 3.97 32.22 -27.38
N THR A 254 4.03 31.30 -28.36
CA THR A 254 3.25 30.05 -28.35
C THR A 254 3.74 29.11 -27.25
N VAL A 255 5.05 28.93 -27.12
CA VAL A 255 5.63 28.13 -26.04
C VAL A 255 5.35 28.75 -24.68
N ALA A 256 5.48 30.07 -24.54
CA ALA A 256 5.17 30.78 -23.29
C ALA A 256 3.68 30.66 -22.94
N LEU A 257 2.78 30.79 -23.92
CA LEU A 257 1.34 30.61 -23.70
C LEU A 257 1.02 29.18 -23.27
N LEU A 258 1.57 28.17 -23.94
CA LEU A 258 1.38 26.76 -23.56
C LEU A 258 1.89 26.50 -22.14
N LEU A 259 3.06 27.04 -21.80
CA LEU A 259 3.63 26.92 -20.46
C LEU A 259 2.75 27.63 -19.42
N MET A 260 2.26 28.83 -19.72
CA MET A 260 1.33 29.58 -18.87
C MET A 260 0.00 28.85 -18.69
N VAL A 261 -0.53 28.20 -19.72
CA VAL A 261 -1.75 27.38 -19.62
C VAL A 261 -1.51 26.17 -18.72
N VAL A 262 -0.39 25.46 -18.89
CA VAL A 262 -0.05 24.31 -18.05
C VAL A 262 0.16 24.73 -16.60
N ILE A 263 0.92 25.81 -16.35
CA ILE A 263 1.11 26.37 -15.01
C ILE A 263 -0.23 26.85 -14.44
N GLY A 264 -1.09 27.43 -15.27
CA GLY A 264 -2.45 27.84 -14.94
C GLY A 264 -3.29 26.68 -14.44
N ILE A 265 -3.31 25.58 -15.19
CA ILE A 265 -4.07 24.37 -14.84
C ILE A 265 -3.51 23.73 -13.57
N VAL A 266 -2.19 23.52 -13.49
CA VAL A 266 -1.56 22.85 -12.35
C VAL A 266 -1.63 23.70 -11.07
N GLY A 267 -1.52 25.02 -11.22
CA GLY A 267 -1.42 25.97 -10.10
C GLY A 267 -2.76 26.50 -9.58
N PHE A 268 -3.80 26.57 -10.43
CA PHE A 268 -5.04 27.25 -10.07
C PHE A 268 -6.31 26.43 -10.27
N VAL A 269 -6.31 25.36 -11.08
CA VAL A 269 -7.53 24.56 -11.26
C VAL A 269 -7.66 23.62 -10.06
N PRO A 270 -8.72 23.75 -9.24
CA PRO A 270 -8.92 22.90 -8.09
C PRO A 270 -9.24 21.47 -8.54
N MET A 271 -8.47 20.50 -8.05
CA MET A 271 -8.66 19.08 -8.33
C MET A 271 -9.22 18.37 -7.08
N PRO A 272 -10.04 17.31 -7.25
CA PRO A 272 -10.58 16.55 -6.14
C PRO A 272 -9.46 16.02 -5.23
N PHE A 273 -9.57 16.30 -3.93
CA PHE A 273 -8.60 15.88 -2.93
C PHE A 273 -9.28 15.00 -1.88
N HIS A 274 -8.67 13.86 -1.56
CA HIS A 274 -9.27 12.89 -0.66
C HIS A 274 -8.20 12.09 0.09
N THR A 275 -8.50 11.74 1.34
CA THR A 275 -7.74 10.80 2.14
C THR A 275 -8.50 9.48 2.23
N MET A 276 -7.79 8.39 1.98
CA MET A 276 -8.30 7.03 2.17
C MET A 276 -7.83 6.49 3.52
N ALA A 277 -8.74 5.87 4.25
CA ALA A 277 -8.49 5.28 5.55
C ALA A 277 -9.16 3.92 5.66
N GLU A 278 -8.64 3.07 6.54
CA GLU A 278 -9.28 1.81 6.90
C GLU A 278 -9.99 1.95 8.24
N GLY A 279 -11.03 1.16 8.46
CA GLY A 279 -11.78 1.17 9.70
C GLY A 279 -12.47 -0.15 9.95
N ILE A 280 -13.15 -0.21 11.09
CA ILE A 280 -13.99 -1.33 11.48
C ILE A 280 -15.37 -0.83 11.89
N VAL A 281 -16.39 -1.64 11.64
CA VAL A 281 -17.69 -1.46 12.26
C VAL A 281 -17.53 -1.70 13.75
N TRP A 282 -17.74 -0.67 14.55
CA TRP A 282 -17.48 -0.66 15.98
C TRP A 282 -18.79 -0.65 16.77
N LEU A 283 -18.77 -1.32 17.91
CA LEU A 283 -19.87 -1.35 18.87
C LEU A 283 -19.62 -0.29 19.95
N PRO A 284 -20.60 0.56 20.26
CA PRO A 284 -20.46 1.50 21.37
C PRO A 284 -20.33 0.76 22.72
N GLU A 285 -19.69 1.40 23.70
CA GLU A 285 -19.35 0.76 25.00
C GLU A 285 -20.58 0.23 25.76
N ASP A 286 -21.73 0.90 25.62
CA ASP A 286 -23.01 0.53 26.22
C ASP A 286 -23.67 -0.71 25.57
N ALA A 287 -23.13 -1.18 24.44
CA ALA A 287 -23.55 -2.43 23.80
C ALA A 287 -22.93 -3.66 24.47
N PHE A 288 -21.83 -3.52 25.22
CA PHE A 288 -21.18 -4.64 25.90
C PHE A 288 -21.86 -4.94 27.23
N VAL A 289 -22.42 -6.15 27.36
CA VAL A 289 -23.04 -6.62 28.59
C VAL A 289 -21.99 -7.35 29.41
N ARG A 290 -21.57 -6.72 30.52
CA ARG A 290 -20.52 -7.23 31.42
C ARG A 290 -21.08 -7.64 32.78
N ALA A 291 -20.40 -8.56 33.45
CA ALA A 291 -20.72 -8.93 34.82
C ALA A 291 -20.38 -7.78 35.78
N GLY A 292 -21.35 -7.37 36.61
CA GLY A 292 -21.15 -6.31 37.59
C GLY A 292 -20.38 -6.76 38.84
N VAL A 293 -20.43 -8.06 39.15
CA VAL A 293 -19.79 -8.70 40.31
C VAL A 293 -19.43 -10.14 39.97
N ASP A 294 -18.55 -10.74 40.78
CA ASP A 294 -18.21 -12.15 40.68
C ASP A 294 -19.42 -13.06 40.99
N GLY A 295 -19.64 -14.10 40.19
CA GLY A 295 -20.72 -15.05 40.43
C GLY A 295 -20.85 -16.12 39.37
N PHE A 296 -21.66 -17.14 39.66
CA PHE A 296 -21.99 -18.20 38.72
C PHE A 296 -23.26 -17.85 37.94
N ILE A 297 -23.28 -18.04 36.63
CA ILE A 297 -24.49 -17.87 35.83
C ILE A 297 -25.53 -18.91 36.27
N GLU A 298 -26.65 -18.45 36.83
CA GLU A 298 -27.75 -19.34 37.24
C GLU A 298 -28.66 -19.64 36.06
N ARG A 299 -29.13 -18.58 35.39
CA ARG A 299 -30.05 -18.67 34.25
C ARG A 299 -29.84 -17.51 33.27
N VAL A 300 -30.00 -17.82 31.99
CA VAL A 300 -30.12 -16.83 30.92
C VAL A 300 -31.62 -16.63 30.66
N MET A 301 -32.10 -15.40 30.82
CA MET A 301 -33.53 -15.08 30.77
C MET A 301 -34.03 -14.80 29.35
N VAL A 302 -33.13 -14.53 28.41
CA VAL A 302 -33.45 -14.15 27.02
C VAL A 302 -32.69 -15.02 26.02
N GLN A 303 -33.35 -15.47 24.96
CA GLN A 303 -32.71 -16.22 23.88
C GLN A 303 -31.92 -15.29 22.95
N PRO A 304 -30.77 -15.72 22.39
CA PRO A 304 -30.05 -14.96 21.37
C PRO A 304 -30.93 -14.63 20.17
N GLY A 305 -30.74 -13.45 19.60
CA GLY A 305 -31.48 -12.95 18.45
C GLY A 305 -32.78 -12.22 18.80
N VAL A 306 -33.20 -12.22 20.07
CA VAL A 306 -34.40 -11.51 20.50
C VAL A 306 -34.10 -10.03 20.76
N ARG A 307 -35.06 -9.16 20.41
CA ARG A 307 -34.99 -7.73 20.71
C ARG A 307 -35.35 -7.47 22.17
N VAL A 308 -34.45 -6.80 22.89
CA VAL A 308 -34.59 -6.40 24.30
C VAL A 308 -34.67 -4.88 24.41
N ARG A 309 -35.29 -4.40 25.48
CA ARG A 309 -35.37 -2.99 25.86
C ARG A 309 -34.38 -2.68 26.98
N ALA A 310 -34.03 -1.40 27.12
CA ALA A 310 -33.26 -0.93 28.27
C ALA A 310 -33.97 -1.31 29.59
N GLY A 311 -33.24 -1.92 30.52
CA GLY A 311 -33.74 -2.39 31.81
C GLY A 311 -34.15 -3.87 31.87
N ASP A 312 -34.34 -4.52 30.72
CA ASP A 312 -34.70 -5.94 30.65
C ASP A 312 -33.63 -6.82 31.28
N VAL A 313 -34.06 -7.86 32.01
CA VAL A 313 -33.14 -8.82 32.64
C VAL A 313 -32.62 -9.77 31.58
N LEU A 314 -31.31 -9.85 31.43
CA LEU A 314 -30.65 -10.71 30.45
C LEU A 314 -30.16 -12.00 31.09
N VAL A 315 -29.42 -11.88 32.20
CA VAL A 315 -28.77 -12.98 32.89
C VAL A 315 -28.89 -12.79 34.39
N THR A 316 -29.20 -13.86 35.10
CA THR A 316 -29.19 -13.88 36.57
C THR A 316 -28.00 -14.72 37.03
N CYS A 317 -27.16 -14.13 37.86
CA CYS A 317 -26.04 -14.78 38.50
C CYS A 317 -26.35 -15.10 39.96
N ARG A 318 -25.66 -16.10 40.51
CA ARG A 318 -25.73 -16.48 41.92
C ARG A 318 -24.33 -16.39 42.54
N ASN A 319 -24.25 -15.70 43.66
CA ASN A 319 -23.07 -15.70 44.53
C ASN A 319 -23.52 -16.00 45.98
N PRO A 320 -23.35 -17.25 46.45
CA PRO A 320 -23.75 -17.65 47.80
C PRO A 320 -23.05 -16.84 48.90
N GLU A 321 -21.81 -16.41 48.69
CA GLU A 321 -21.04 -15.64 49.64
C GLU A 321 -21.62 -14.22 49.81
N LEU A 322 -21.90 -13.51 48.71
CA LEU A 322 -22.54 -12.19 48.75
C LEU A 322 -23.90 -12.23 49.43
N SER A 323 -24.74 -13.22 49.09
CA SER A 323 -26.06 -13.38 49.72
C SER A 323 -25.97 -13.69 51.22
N THR A 324 -24.94 -14.42 51.65
CA THR A 324 -24.71 -14.74 53.07
C THR A 324 -24.17 -13.55 53.82
N ARG A 325 -23.21 -12.80 53.23
CA ARG A 325 -22.68 -11.57 53.80
C ARG A 325 -23.78 -10.53 54.04
N LEU A 326 -24.71 -10.37 53.09
CA LEU A 326 -25.86 -9.48 53.25
C LEU A 326 -26.76 -9.91 54.42
N ARG A 327 -27.02 -11.23 54.58
CA ARG A 327 -27.79 -11.75 55.71
C ARG A 327 -27.10 -11.50 57.05
N VAL A 328 -25.79 -11.68 57.13
CA VAL A 328 -24.99 -11.40 58.35
C VAL A 328 -25.06 -9.92 58.71
N LEU A 329 -24.86 -9.02 57.74
CA LEU A 329 -24.94 -7.57 57.96
C LEU A 329 -26.34 -7.13 58.41
N ASN A 330 -27.40 -7.69 57.83
CA ASN A 330 -28.77 -7.43 58.27
C ASN A 330 -29.01 -7.87 59.72
N ALA A 331 -28.48 -9.04 60.12
CA ALA A 331 -28.59 -9.53 61.49
C ALA A 331 -27.79 -8.66 62.48
N GLN A 332 -26.58 -8.25 62.12
CA GLN A 332 -25.75 -7.33 62.92
C GLN A 332 -26.43 -5.98 63.11
N LEU A 333 -27.05 -5.43 62.05
CA LEU A 333 -27.79 -4.18 62.13
C LEU A 333 -28.97 -4.29 63.11
N GLN A 334 -29.73 -5.39 63.04
CA GLN A 334 -30.84 -5.66 63.97
C GLN A 334 -30.36 -5.78 65.43
N GLU A 335 -29.21 -6.43 65.65
CA GLU A 335 -28.59 -6.55 66.97
C GLU A 335 -28.19 -5.18 67.53
N LEU A 336 -27.48 -4.37 66.73
CA LEU A 336 -27.05 -3.03 67.13
C LEU A 336 -28.25 -2.10 67.42
N GLU A 337 -29.31 -2.18 66.60
CA GLU A 337 -30.55 -1.43 66.84
C GLU A 337 -31.28 -1.86 68.11
N ALA A 338 -31.26 -3.15 68.46
CA ALA A 338 -31.80 -3.64 69.72
C ALA A 338 -30.97 -3.13 70.91
N ARG A 339 -29.64 -3.21 70.86
CA ARG A 339 -28.73 -2.69 71.88
C ARG A 339 -28.86 -1.17 72.06
N ARG A 340 -29.02 -0.41 70.98
CA ARG A 340 -29.27 1.04 71.05
C ARG A 340 -30.57 1.34 71.80
N ARG A 341 -31.65 0.60 71.54
CA ARG A 341 -32.94 0.76 72.24
C ARG A 341 -32.84 0.47 73.73
N GLU A 342 -32.02 -0.50 74.12
CA GLU A 342 -31.74 -0.83 75.52
C GLU A 342 -30.93 0.27 76.24
N GLN A 343 -29.92 0.85 75.58
CA GLN A 343 -29.01 1.83 76.17
C GLN A 343 -29.52 3.28 76.12
N ALA A 344 -30.44 3.59 75.21
CA ALA A 344 -31.01 4.93 75.02
C ALA A 344 -31.51 5.65 76.30
N PRO A 345 -32.14 4.97 77.29
CA PRO A 345 -32.57 5.63 78.53
C PRO A 345 -31.48 5.69 79.61
N THR A 346 -30.34 5.01 79.45
CA THR A 346 -29.37 4.76 80.54
C THR A 346 -28.06 5.53 80.35
N ASP A 347 -27.51 5.56 79.13
CA ASP A 347 -26.16 6.08 78.87
C ASP A 347 -26.07 6.74 77.48
N ARG A 348 -25.92 8.07 77.48
CA ARG A 348 -25.84 8.88 76.26
C ARG A 348 -24.57 8.62 75.45
N VAL A 349 -23.43 8.39 76.12
CA VAL A 349 -22.14 8.18 75.44
C VAL A 349 -22.13 6.82 74.74
N LYS A 350 -22.64 5.77 75.39
CA LYS A 350 -22.80 4.45 74.76
C LYS A 350 -23.79 4.49 73.59
N THR A 351 -24.85 5.29 73.71
CA THR A 351 -25.82 5.46 72.62
C THR A 351 -25.18 6.12 71.40
N GLU A 352 -24.40 7.19 71.59
CA GLU A 352 -23.67 7.86 70.49
C GLU A 352 -22.66 6.93 69.80
N MET A 353 -21.91 6.10 70.54
CA MET A 353 -21.02 5.09 69.96
C MET A 353 -21.79 4.03 69.15
N LEU A 354 -22.92 3.53 69.66
CA LEU A 354 -23.76 2.57 68.95
C LEU A 354 -24.39 3.18 67.69
N GLU A 355 -24.73 4.47 67.71
CA GLU A 355 -25.21 5.18 66.51
C GLU A 355 -24.14 5.28 65.42
N GLU A 356 -22.89 5.47 65.79
CA GLU A 356 -21.76 5.44 64.85
C GLU A 356 -21.56 4.04 64.26
N GLU A 357 -21.63 3.00 65.09
CA GLU A 357 -21.51 1.60 64.64
C GLU A 357 -22.69 1.15 63.74
N ILE A 358 -23.91 1.57 64.06
CA ILE A 358 -25.09 1.40 63.22
C ILE A 358 -24.88 2.08 61.87
N ARG A 359 -24.36 3.30 61.87
CA ARG A 359 -24.10 4.06 60.63
C ARG A 359 -23.08 3.33 59.75
N TYR A 360 -21.97 2.89 60.34
CA TYR A 360 -20.95 2.10 59.64
C TYR A 360 -21.53 0.80 59.05
N THR A 361 -22.28 0.04 59.86
CA THR A 361 -22.88 -1.23 59.44
C THR A 361 -23.96 -1.03 58.38
N THR A 362 -24.72 0.06 58.45
CA THR A 362 -25.73 0.42 57.44
C THR A 362 -25.05 0.68 56.09
N THR A 363 -23.97 1.46 56.06
CA THR A 363 -23.18 1.68 54.83
C THR A 363 -22.68 0.36 54.24
N ALA A 364 -22.10 -0.51 55.06
CA ALA A 364 -21.63 -1.83 54.61
C ALA A 364 -22.77 -2.72 54.08
N ARG A 365 -23.96 -2.65 54.68
CA ARG A 365 -25.16 -3.37 54.25
C ARG A 365 -25.68 -2.83 52.92
N ASP A 366 -25.71 -1.52 52.73
CA ASP A 366 -26.13 -0.87 51.49
C ASP A 366 -25.17 -1.17 50.33
N GLU A 367 -23.86 -1.20 50.59
CA GLU A 367 -22.86 -1.66 49.62
C GLU A 367 -23.07 -3.13 49.25
N ALA A 368 -23.26 -4.02 50.24
CA ALA A 368 -23.53 -5.43 50.00
C ALA A 368 -24.85 -5.64 49.22
N GLN A 369 -25.88 -4.87 49.53
CA GLN A 369 -27.16 -4.90 48.81
C GLN A 369 -26.98 -4.45 47.35
N THR A 370 -26.18 -3.41 47.11
CA THR A 370 -25.86 -2.94 45.76
C THR A 370 -25.15 -4.01 44.95
N ARG A 371 -24.18 -4.72 45.54
CA ARG A 371 -23.49 -5.85 44.91
C ARG A 371 -24.42 -7.03 44.62
N VAL A 372 -25.36 -7.32 45.53
CA VAL A 372 -26.39 -8.36 45.29
C VAL A 372 -27.32 -7.96 44.15
N ASN A 373 -27.70 -6.68 44.04
CA ASN A 373 -28.51 -6.19 42.92
C ASN A 373 -27.77 -6.32 41.57
N GLN A 374 -26.44 -6.19 41.57
CA GLN A 374 -25.58 -6.38 40.39
C GLN A 374 -25.44 -7.84 39.94
N LEU A 375 -25.93 -8.82 40.72
CA LEU A 375 -26.05 -10.21 40.26
C LEU A 375 -27.11 -10.38 39.16
N VAL A 376 -28.04 -9.42 39.04
CA VAL A 376 -29.03 -9.38 37.97
C VAL A 376 -28.51 -8.47 36.86
N ILE A 377 -27.97 -9.07 35.80
CA ILE A 377 -27.41 -8.36 34.66
C ILE A 377 -28.57 -7.92 33.76
N ARG A 378 -28.68 -6.60 33.55
CA ARG A 378 -29.73 -5.96 32.76
C ARG A 378 -29.17 -5.32 31.50
N SER A 379 -30.02 -5.17 30.50
CA SER A 379 -29.68 -4.41 29.30
C SER A 379 -29.57 -2.93 29.62
N GLN A 380 -28.49 -2.27 29.20
CA GLN A 380 -28.34 -0.81 29.32
C GLN A 380 -29.05 -0.06 28.19
N ARG A 381 -29.40 -0.77 27.10
CA ARG A 381 -29.96 -0.18 25.88
C ARG A 381 -31.01 -1.08 25.22
N THR A 382 -31.72 -0.51 24.25
CA THR A 382 -32.63 -1.27 23.39
C THR A 382 -31.86 -1.80 22.19
N GLY A 383 -32.05 -3.07 21.81
CA GLY A 383 -31.32 -3.70 20.71
C GLY A 383 -31.55 -5.20 20.62
N ILE A 384 -30.80 -5.90 19.77
CA ILE A 384 -30.82 -7.35 19.62
C ILE A 384 -29.81 -7.97 20.57
N PHE A 385 -30.24 -8.92 21.40
CA PHE A 385 -29.37 -9.65 22.31
C PHE A 385 -28.56 -10.70 21.53
N VAL A 386 -27.24 -10.56 21.53
CA VAL A 386 -26.30 -11.47 20.88
C VAL A 386 -25.36 -12.03 21.94
N ALA A 387 -25.41 -13.33 22.16
CA ALA A 387 -24.53 -14.01 23.11
C ALA A 387 -23.81 -15.18 22.43
N PRO A 388 -22.55 -15.47 22.80
CA PRO A 388 -21.90 -16.72 22.42
C PRO A 388 -22.72 -17.91 22.95
N THR A 389 -22.59 -19.07 22.30
CA THR A 389 -23.37 -20.30 22.50
C THR A 389 -24.03 -20.41 23.88
N VAL A 390 -25.31 -20.02 23.98
CA VAL A 390 -26.03 -19.89 25.27
C VAL A 390 -26.15 -21.21 26.04
N GLN A 391 -25.97 -22.33 25.34
CA GLN A 391 -26.00 -23.67 25.92
C GLN A 391 -24.85 -23.90 26.92
N ASP A 392 -23.73 -23.21 26.76
CA ASP A 392 -22.53 -23.38 27.59
C ASP A 392 -22.42 -22.35 28.73
N LEU A 393 -23.38 -21.42 28.83
CA LEU A 393 -23.36 -20.36 29.82
C LEU A 393 -23.81 -20.81 31.23
N PRO A 394 -24.87 -21.61 31.43
CA PRO A 394 -25.32 -21.98 32.77
C PRO A 394 -24.23 -22.70 33.58
N GLY A 395 -24.01 -22.25 34.81
CA GLY A 395 -23.00 -22.80 35.72
C GLY A 395 -21.58 -22.26 35.53
N ARG A 396 -21.32 -21.42 34.52
CA ARG A 396 -20.02 -20.77 34.33
C ARG A 396 -19.77 -19.69 35.40
N PHE A 397 -18.55 -19.67 35.94
CA PHE A 397 -18.09 -18.59 36.82
C PHE A 397 -17.66 -17.38 35.99
N LEU A 398 -18.12 -16.19 36.40
CA LEU A 398 -17.74 -14.90 35.83
C LEU A 398 -17.08 -14.04 36.90
N HIS A 399 -16.03 -13.33 36.52
CA HIS A 399 -15.44 -12.25 37.31
C HIS A 399 -16.07 -10.92 36.95
N GLN A 400 -16.03 -9.96 37.86
CA GLN A 400 -16.41 -8.58 37.61
C GLN A 400 -15.67 -8.03 36.38
N GLY A 401 -16.44 -7.51 35.41
CA GLY A 401 -15.94 -6.96 34.15
C GLY A 401 -15.90 -7.94 32.98
N ASP A 402 -16.10 -9.25 33.23
CA ASP A 402 -16.14 -10.27 32.18
C ASP A 402 -17.28 -9.97 31.19
N LEU A 403 -16.98 -10.11 29.90
CA LEU A 403 -17.95 -9.93 28.81
C LEU A 403 -18.87 -11.16 28.73
N VAL A 404 -20.17 -10.94 28.87
CA VAL A 404 -21.19 -12.00 28.84
C VAL A 404 -21.88 -12.06 27.48
N ALA A 405 -22.28 -10.91 26.96
CA ALA A 405 -23.04 -10.79 25.72
C ALA A 405 -22.92 -9.36 25.14
N HIS A 406 -23.55 -9.15 23.98
CA HIS A 406 -23.72 -7.84 23.36
C HIS A 406 -25.20 -7.55 23.14
N VAL A 407 -25.60 -6.28 23.26
CA VAL A 407 -26.91 -5.81 22.83
C VAL A 407 -26.69 -4.79 21.72
N VAL A 408 -26.97 -5.19 20.49
CA VAL A 408 -26.62 -4.43 19.29
C VAL A 408 -27.85 -3.77 18.71
N ASP A 409 -27.80 -2.46 18.50
CA ASP A 409 -28.80 -1.74 17.70
C ASP A 409 -28.18 -1.34 16.36
N VAL A 410 -28.70 -1.93 15.29
CA VAL A 410 -28.17 -1.83 13.93
C VAL A 410 -28.09 -0.37 13.47
N GLY A 411 -29.06 0.47 13.86
CA GLY A 411 -29.09 1.89 13.50
C GLY A 411 -28.08 2.77 14.23
N THR A 412 -27.35 2.22 15.20
CA THR A 412 -26.38 3.00 16.01
C THR A 412 -24.95 2.50 15.89
N LEU A 413 -24.70 1.60 14.94
CA LEU A 413 -23.36 1.12 14.64
C LEU A 413 -22.51 2.29 14.14
N THR A 414 -21.35 2.45 14.75
CA THR A 414 -20.37 3.44 14.33
C THR A 414 -19.27 2.76 13.54
N VAL A 415 -18.53 3.54 12.77
CA VAL A 415 -17.29 3.10 12.15
C VAL A 415 -16.14 3.77 12.87
N ARG A 416 -15.23 2.95 13.38
CA ARG A 416 -13.97 3.43 13.94
C ARG A 416 -12.88 3.30 12.89
N ALA A 417 -12.52 4.42 12.28
CA ALA A 417 -11.48 4.53 11.27
C ALA A 417 -10.14 4.92 11.89
N ILE A 418 -9.06 4.48 11.25
CA ILE A 418 -7.69 4.86 11.57
C ILE A 418 -7.18 5.82 10.51
N VAL A 419 -6.75 7.00 10.95
CA VAL A 419 -6.22 8.05 10.09
C VAL A 419 -4.78 8.32 10.47
N ASP A 420 -3.91 8.40 9.47
CA ASP A 420 -2.51 8.71 9.70
C ASP A 420 -2.31 10.12 10.27
N GLN A 421 -1.23 10.29 11.04
CA GLN A 421 -0.90 11.56 11.69
C GLN A 421 -0.77 12.74 10.70
N TRP A 422 -0.40 12.47 9.45
CA TRP A 422 -0.22 13.49 8.42
C TRP A 422 -1.54 14.00 7.85
N ASP A 423 -2.56 13.15 7.81
CA ASP A 423 -3.85 13.47 7.19
C ASP A 423 -4.90 13.92 8.21
N ILE A 424 -4.65 13.75 9.50
CA ILE A 424 -5.61 14.08 10.55
C ILE A 424 -6.03 15.56 10.54
N ASP A 425 -5.11 16.46 10.16
CA ASP A 425 -5.39 17.90 10.05
C ASP A 425 -6.44 18.18 8.97
N LEU A 426 -6.34 17.46 7.84
CA LEU A 426 -7.30 17.53 6.73
C LEU A 426 -8.67 17.01 7.15
N VAL A 427 -8.70 15.90 7.89
CA VAL A 427 -9.93 15.30 8.41
C VAL A 427 -10.58 16.19 9.47
N ARG A 428 -9.79 16.93 10.26
CA ARG A 428 -10.30 17.84 11.31
C ARG A 428 -10.83 19.16 10.77
N HIS A 429 -10.16 19.76 9.79
CA HIS A 429 -10.39 21.16 9.40
C HIS A 429 -10.85 21.36 7.96
N HIS A 430 -10.64 20.39 7.07
CA HIS A 430 -10.94 20.52 5.64
C HIS A 430 -11.86 19.39 5.13
N LEU A 431 -12.73 18.86 5.99
CA LEU A 431 -13.64 17.77 5.63
C LEU A 431 -14.91 18.31 4.97
N GLN A 432 -15.24 17.83 3.78
CA GLN A 432 -16.52 18.12 3.10
C GLN A 432 -17.51 16.97 3.20
N GLU A 433 -17.05 15.75 2.95
CA GLU A 433 -17.91 14.57 2.91
C GLU A 433 -17.14 13.33 3.41
N VAL A 434 -17.83 12.41 4.06
CA VAL A 434 -17.30 11.08 4.40
C VAL A 434 -18.12 10.01 3.71
N GLN A 435 -17.42 9.13 3.00
CA GLN A 435 -18.01 7.97 2.36
C GLN A 435 -17.39 6.71 2.95
N VAL A 436 -18.24 5.74 3.28
CA VAL A 436 -17.85 4.44 3.83
C VAL A 436 -18.25 3.35 2.85
N ARG A 437 -17.38 2.37 2.67
CA ARG A 437 -17.65 1.15 1.90
C ARG A 437 -17.31 -0.06 2.76
N LEU A 438 -18.25 -0.99 2.91
CA LEU A 438 -17.98 -2.24 3.61
C LEU A 438 -17.05 -3.11 2.77
N ALA A 439 -16.09 -3.80 3.39
CA ALA A 439 -15.19 -4.69 2.66
C ALA A 439 -15.94 -5.85 1.97
N GLU A 440 -17.08 -6.27 2.54
CA GLU A 440 -17.99 -7.26 1.94
C GLU A 440 -18.82 -6.72 0.77
N ARG A 441 -18.97 -5.39 0.65
CA ARG A 441 -19.78 -4.72 -0.38
C ARG A 441 -19.11 -3.44 -0.85
N VAL A 442 -18.00 -3.59 -1.59
CA VAL A 442 -17.20 -2.46 -2.07
C VAL A 442 -17.96 -1.57 -3.09
N GLY A 443 -19.01 -2.11 -3.72
CA GLY A 443 -19.86 -1.36 -4.66
C GLY A 443 -20.82 -0.38 -3.98
N ASP A 444 -21.17 -0.60 -2.71
CA ASP A 444 -22.17 0.20 -2.00
C ASP A 444 -21.49 1.38 -1.29
N ILE A 445 -21.87 2.59 -1.65
CA ILE A 445 -21.35 3.82 -1.03
C ILE A 445 -22.35 4.27 0.04
N ILE A 446 -21.89 4.29 1.30
CA ILE A 446 -22.67 4.74 2.45
C ILE A 446 -22.15 6.10 2.88
N SER A 447 -23.02 7.12 2.89
CA SER A 447 -22.66 8.43 3.45
C SER A 447 -22.54 8.34 4.97
N ALA A 448 -21.50 8.96 5.52
CA ALA A 448 -21.24 9.01 6.95
C ALA A 448 -20.92 10.44 7.40
N GLN A 449 -21.01 10.67 8.71
CA GLN A 449 -20.64 11.92 9.35
C GLN A 449 -19.59 11.70 10.42
N LEU A 450 -18.68 12.67 10.53
CA LEU A 450 -17.66 12.68 11.56
C LEU A 450 -18.32 12.96 12.92
N GLN A 451 -18.27 11.99 13.84
CA GLN A 451 -18.84 12.14 15.18
C GLN A 451 -17.78 12.57 16.20
N ARG A 452 -16.63 11.91 16.20
CA ARG A 452 -15.57 12.19 17.16
C ARG A 452 -14.20 11.89 16.58
N VAL A 453 -13.23 12.75 16.88
CA VAL A 453 -11.81 12.51 16.61
C VAL A 453 -11.10 12.35 17.95
N ALA A 454 -10.27 11.31 18.08
CA ALA A 454 -9.43 11.13 19.27
C ALA A 454 -8.46 12.33 19.40
N PRO A 455 -8.27 12.89 20.61
CA PRO A 455 -7.43 14.07 20.79
C PRO A 455 -5.95 13.77 20.55
N GLY A 456 -5.51 12.54 20.85
CA GLY A 456 -4.12 12.09 20.72
C GLY A 456 -3.98 10.89 19.80
N ALA A 457 -2.80 10.76 19.21
CA ALA A 457 -2.43 9.61 18.41
C ALA A 457 -2.06 8.42 19.32
N VAL A 458 -2.53 7.23 18.96
CA VAL A 458 -2.32 5.98 19.69
C VAL A 458 -1.52 5.01 18.83
N LYS A 459 -0.84 4.03 19.47
CA LYS A 459 -0.22 2.90 18.76
C LYS A 459 -1.10 1.65 18.79
N GLU A 460 -1.94 1.53 19.80
CA GLU A 460 -2.82 0.38 19.97
C GLU A 460 -4.05 0.54 19.08
N LEU A 461 -4.24 -0.43 18.19
CA LEU A 461 -5.36 -0.49 17.26
C LEU A 461 -6.59 -1.09 17.96
N PRO A 462 -7.80 -0.65 17.60
CA PRO A 462 -9.03 -1.18 18.18
C PRO A 462 -9.33 -2.62 17.76
N SER A 463 -8.73 -3.10 16.67
CA SER A 463 -8.84 -4.50 16.23
C SER A 463 -7.60 -4.90 15.42
N ALA A 464 -7.18 -6.16 15.58
CA ALA A 464 -6.10 -6.75 14.79
C ALA A 464 -6.42 -6.81 13.29
N ALA A 465 -7.71 -6.76 12.92
CA ALA A 465 -8.18 -6.72 11.52
C ALA A 465 -7.67 -5.49 10.73
N LEU A 466 -7.22 -4.44 11.43
CA LEU A 466 -6.64 -3.25 10.82
C LEU A 466 -5.12 -3.34 10.62
N GLY A 467 -4.46 -4.32 11.24
CA GLY A 467 -3.04 -4.58 11.05
C GLY A 467 -2.77 -5.45 9.82
N ALA A 468 -1.53 -5.43 9.33
CA ALA A 468 -1.06 -6.23 8.19
C ALA A 468 -1.39 -7.73 8.32
N GLU A 469 -1.28 -8.30 9.53
CA GLU A 469 -1.60 -9.71 9.79
C GLU A 469 -3.10 -10.02 9.69
N GLY A 470 -3.96 -9.05 10.03
CA GLY A 470 -5.42 -9.14 9.90
C GLY A 470 -5.95 -8.73 8.52
N GLY A 471 -5.05 -8.46 7.57
CA GLY A 471 -5.35 -8.08 6.19
C GLY A 471 -5.46 -6.57 5.95
N GLY A 472 -5.27 -5.73 6.96
CA GLY A 472 -5.15 -4.28 6.81
C GLY A 472 -3.78 -3.86 6.24
N GLN A 473 -3.53 -2.56 6.10
CA GLN A 473 -2.27 -2.07 5.50
C GLN A 473 -1.23 -1.59 6.52
N LEU A 474 -1.56 -1.52 7.81
CA LEU A 474 -0.61 -0.98 8.79
C LEU A 474 0.49 -1.97 9.16
N PRO A 475 1.77 -1.55 9.11
CA PRO A 475 2.88 -2.31 9.67
C PRO A 475 2.72 -2.43 11.19
N MET A 476 2.82 -3.67 11.69
CA MET A 476 2.68 -4.01 13.10
C MET A 476 4.04 -4.18 13.77
N ASP A 477 4.11 -3.95 15.08
CA ASP A 477 5.31 -4.23 15.86
C ASP A 477 5.55 -5.75 15.89
N PRO A 478 6.67 -6.27 15.36
CA PRO A 478 6.95 -7.71 15.33
C PRO A 478 7.06 -8.34 16.72
N LYS A 479 7.19 -7.54 17.79
CA LYS A 479 7.26 -8.02 19.17
C LYS A 479 5.88 -8.25 19.80
N ASP A 480 4.81 -7.74 19.19
CA ASP A 480 3.45 -7.89 19.69
C ASP A 480 2.78 -9.14 19.11
N ALA A 481 2.73 -10.20 19.93
CA ALA A 481 2.09 -11.46 19.56
C ALA A 481 0.57 -11.35 19.32
N LYS A 482 -0.07 -10.25 19.75
CA LYS A 482 -1.51 -10.04 19.56
C LYS A 482 -1.85 -9.27 18.27
N GLY A 483 -0.86 -8.69 17.60
CA GLY A 483 -1.08 -7.91 16.38
C GLY A 483 -1.99 -6.70 16.60
N LEU A 484 -1.86 -6.00 17.73
CA LEU A 484 -2.66 -4.80 18.05
C LEU A 484 -1.82 -3.53 18.04
N THR A 485 -0.51 -3.63 18.17
CA THR A 485 0.38 -2.48 18.25
C THR A 485 0.95 -2.12 16.88
N ALA A 486 0.52 -0.99 16.32
CA ALA A 486 1.08 -0.44 15.09
C ALA A 486 2.50 0.13 15.32
N MET A 487 3.37 0.02 14.30
CA MET A 487 4.71 0.62 14.37
C MET A 487 4.65 2.16 14.47
N GLN A 488 3.71 2.76 13.75
CA GLN A 488 3.45 4.20 13.73
C GLN A 488 2.24 4.58 14.58
N ARG A 489 2.18 5.85 14.99
CA ARG A 489 1.04 6.40 15.73
C ARG A 489 -0.07 6.80 14.76
N VAL A 490 -1.31 6.44 15.08
CA VAL A 490 -2.50 6.77 14.30
C VAL A 490 -3.56 7.46 15.15
N PHE A 491 -4.43 8.22 14.51
CA PHE A 491 -5.59 8.82 15.14
C PHE A 491 -6.83 7.96 14.90
N LEU A 492 -7.60 7.74 15.96
CA LEU A 492 -8.89 7.07 15.87
C LEU A 492 -9.98 8.10 15.57
N VAL A 493 -10.81 7.79 14.60
CA VAL A 493 -11.91 8.64 14.14
C VAL A 493 -13.20 7.81 14.16
N ASP A 494 -14.17 8.26 14.95
CA ASP A 494 -15.48 7.63 15.04
C ASP A 494 -16.47 8.34 14.10
N LEU A 495 -17.13 7.53 13.27
CA LEU A 495 -18.06 7.96 12.23
C LEU A 495 -19.43 7.35 12.48
N VAL A 496 -20.47 8.12 12.22
CA VAL A 496 -21.86 7.65 12.23
C VAL A 496 -22.32 7.50 10.79
N MET A 497 -22.82 6.31 10.44
CA MET A 497 -23.38 6.04 9.12
C MET A 497 -24.82 6.55 9.04
N ALA A 498 -25.28 6.94 7.85
CA ALA A 498 -26.69 7.27 7.65
C ALA A 498 -27.61 6.06 7.90
N ASP A 499 -28.82 6.31 8.42
CA ASP A 499 -29.77 5.31 8.96
C ASP A 499 -30.15 4.17 7.99
N ASP A 500 -29.95 4.35 6.68
CA ASP A 500 -30.28 3.37 5.64
C ASP A 500 -29.28 2.21 5.57
N ALA A 501 -28.14 2.34 6.26
CA ALA A 501 -27.08 1.36 6.29
C ALA A 501 -27.46 0.18 7.20
N HIS A 502 -28.09 -0.85 6.62
CA HIS A 502 -28.33 -2.13 7.28
C HIS A 502 -27.00 -2.90 7.43
N VAL A 503 -26.11 -2.41 8.29
CA VAL A 503 -24.81 -3.03 8.57
C VAL A 503 -25.03 -4.13 9.59
N ILE A 504 -24.86 -5.38 9.15
CA ILE A 504 -25.18 -6.55 10.00
C ILE A 504 -23.93 -7.04 10.74
N ASN A 505 -22.73 -6.66 10.28
CA ASN A 505 -21.49 -7.31 10.68
C ASN A 505 -20.60 -6.42 11.56
N ALA A 506 -20.81 -6.48 12.88
CA ALA A 506 -19.93 -5.84 13.85
C ALA A 506 -18.51 -6.44 13.77
N GLY A 507 -17.48 -5.60 13.81
CA GLY A 507 -16.09 -6.00 13.60
C GLY A 507 -15.69 -6.17 12.13
N GLY A 508 -16.64 -6.04 11.19
CA GLY A 508 -16.35 -6.04 9.75
C GLY A 508 -15.45 -4.87 9.36
N ARG A 509 -14.55 -5.11 8.40
CA ARG A 509 -13.66 -4.06 7.88
C ARG A 509 -14.39 -3.13 6.93
N VAL A 510 -13.99 -1.88 6.92
CA VAL A 510 -14.53 -0.85 6.04
C VAL A 510 -13.43 0.02 5.48
N HIS A 511 -13.66 0.51 4.26
CA HIS A 511 -12.84 1.54 3.64
C HIS A 511 -13.56 2.87 3.76
N VAL A 512 -12.84 3.88 4.23
CA VAL A 512 -13.38 5.22 4.47
C VAL A 512 -12.66 6.18 3.55
N ARG A 513 -13.43 6.98 2.81
CA ARG A 513 -12.94 8.09 2.00
C ARG A 513 -13.38 9.39 2.64
N PHE A 514 -12.40 10.17 3.09
CA PHE A 514 -12.61 11.55 3.50
C PHE A 514 -12.40 12.44 2.28
N ALA A 515 -13.47 13.06 1.80
CA ALA A 515 -13.38 14.05 0.73
C ALA A 515 -13.08 15.42 1.34
N HIS A 516 -12.05 16.06 0.83
CA HIS A 516 -11.60 17.37 1.29
C HIS A 516 -11.97 18.46 0.30
N GLU A 517 -11.80 19.71 0.73
CA GLU A 517 -11.88 20.86 -0.17
C GLU A 517 -10.92 20.65 -1.36
N PRO A 518 -11.40 20.84 -2.60
CA PRO A 518 -10.57 20.72 -3.79
C PRO A 518 -9.37 21.66 -3.75
N LEU A 519 -8.17 21.11 -3.99
CA LEU A 519 -6.91 21.87 -4.00
C LEU A 519 -6.23 21.77 -5.38
N PRO A 520 -5.53 22.81 -5.83
CA PRO A 520 -4.69 22.72 -7.03
C PRO A 520 -3.61 21.65 -6.89
N LEU A 521 -3.21 21.04 -8.01
CA LEU A 521 -2.19 19.98 -8.02
C LEU A 521 -0.84 20.45 -7.45
N SER A 522 -0.48 21.73 -7.63
CA SER A 522 0.73 22.29 -7.02
C SER A 522 0.73 22.19 -5.50
N GLU A 523 -0.40 22.49 -4.85
CA GLU A 523 -0.55 22.41 -3.39
C GLU A 523 -0.61 20.96 -2.91
N GLN A 524 -1.33 20.09 -3.65
CA GLN A 524 -1.36 18.67 -3.34
C GLN A 524 0.05 18.05 -3.41
N TRP A 525 0.80 18.30 -4.49
CA TRP A 525 2.15 17.77 -4.67
C TRP A 525 3.15 18.32 -3.68
N THR A 526 3.10 19.62 -3.36
CA THR A 526 4.00 20.19 -2.34
C THR A 526 3.74 19.59 -0.96
N ARG A 527 2.47 19.33 -0.61
CA ARG A 527 2.13 18.59 0.63
C ARG A 527 2.67 17.17 0.62
N TYR A 528 2.43 16.39 -0.42
CA TYR A 528 2.95 15.02 -0.52
C TYR A 528 4.48 14.97 -0.53
N LEU A 529 5.15 15.88 -1.25
CA LEU A 529 6.62 15.97 -1.26
C LEU A 529 7.16 16.35 0.12
N ARG A 530 6.51 17.29 0.82
CA ARG A 530 6.88 17.66 2.18
C ARG A 530 6.68 16.48 3.13
N GLN A 531 5.55 15.78 3.05
CA GLN A 531 5.27 14.59 3.84
C GLN A 531 6.32 13.49 3.60
N LEU A 532 6.65 13.23 2.33
CA LEU A 532 7.67 12.25 1.95
C LEU A 532 9.04 12.66 2.47
N PHE A 533 9.38 13.94 2.43
CA PHE A 533 10.63 14.47 3.00
C PHE A 533 10.65 14.28 4.53
N LEU A 534 9.64 14.77 5.26
CA LEU A 534 9.60 14.70 6.72
C LEU A 534 9.58 13.24 7.23
N THR A 535 8.76 12.38 6.62
CA THR A 535 8.69 10.95 6.97
C THR A 535 10.03 10.25 6.75
N ARG A 536 10.77 10.61 5.69
CA ARG A 536 12.03 9.94 5.33
C ARG A 536 13.25 10.47 6.09
N PHE A 537 13.22 11.74 6.51
CA PHE A 537 14.28 12.35 7.29
C PHE A 537 14.00 12.37 8.80
N ASN A 538 12.83 11.92 9.24
CA ASN A 538 12.41 11.82 10.64
C ASN A 538 12.52 13.16 11.39
N VAL A 539 12.20 14.26 10.69
CA VAL A 539 12.20 15.66 11.18
C VAL A 539 10.77 16.16 11.31
#